data_AF-A0A8S0FM39-F1
#
_entry.id   AF-A0A8S0FM39-F1
#
_cell.length_a   1.000
_cell.length_b   1.000
_cell.length_c   1.000
_cell.angle_alpha   90.00
_cell.angle_beta   90.00
_cell.angle_gamma   90.00
#
_symmetry.space_group_name_H-M   'P 1'
#
loop_
_entity.id
_entity.type
_entity.pdbx_description
1 polymer ?
#
loop_
_entity_poly.entity_id
_entity_poly.type
_entity_poly.pdbx_seq_one_letter_code
_entity_poly.pdbx_strand_id
1 'polypeptide(L)'
;MLNDAKMIPDADLASLMKQMPGMVLINRILPGFENRCIALDDRYGAWLATRHLIQQGHTRIGYLCSNHSISDAEDRLQGYYDALAESGIPANDRLVTFGEPDESGGEQAMTELLGRGRNFTAVACYNDSMAAGAMGVLNDNGIDVPGEISLIGFDDVLVSRYVPRSSAPDHRALPNRDDGDAGCRTGFGAGG
;
A
#
# COMPACT_ATOMS: atom_id res chain seq x y z
N MET A 1 17.97 19.15 -2.36
CA MET A 1 18.30 20.21 -3.35
C MET A 1 18.24 19.54 -4.72
N LEU A 2 17.38 19.85 -5.68
CA LEU A 2 16.26 20.79 -5.83
C LEU A 2 15.35 20.10 -6.88
N ASN A 3 14.06 19.97 -6.59
CA ASN A 3 13.07 19.33 -7.46
C ASN A 3 12.50 20.35 -8.48
N ASP A 4 13.36 21.21 -9.05
CA ASP A 4 12.96 22.41 -9.80
C ASP A 4 12.60 22.14 -11.27
N ALA A 5 12.72 20.90 -11.74
CA ALA A 5 12.41 20.55 -13.14
C ALA A 5 10.92 20.76 -13.50
N LYS A 6 10.03 20.83 -12.49
CA LYS A 6 8.60 21.17 -12.68
C LYS A 6 8.36 22.68 -12.91
N MET A 7 9.32 23.57 -12.65
CA MET A 7 9.12 25.04 -12.73
C MET A 7 9.66 25.70 -14.02
N ILE A 8 10.39 24.98 -14.87
CA ILE A 8 10.91 25.53 -16.14
C ILE A 8 9.80 25.42 -17.22
N PRO A 9 9.42 26.50 -17.92
CA PRO A 9 8.47 26.43 -19.03
C PRO A 9 8.95 25.51 -20.16
N ASP A 10 8.02 24.83 -20.84
CA ASP A 10 8.33 23.87 -21.91
C ASP A 10 9.24 24.48 -23.01
N ALA A 11 9.05 25.77 -23.32
CA ALA A 11 9.84 26.49 -24.32
C ALA A 11 11.33 26.63 -23.93
N ASP A 12 11.59 26.88 -22.65
CA ASP A 12 12.95 27.01 -22.13
C ASP A 12 13.62 25.64 -22.04
N LEU A 13 12.86 24.63 -21.60
CA LEU A 13 13.31 23.25 -21.53
C LEU A 13 13.64 22.69 -22.92
N ALA A 14 12.85 23.03 -23.94
CA ALA A 14 13.12 22.68 -25.33
C ALA A 14 14.42 23.30 -25.86
N SER A 15 14.72 24.55 -25.49
CA SER A 15 15.98 25.21 -25.85
C SER A 15 17.18 24.51 -25.19
N LEU A 16 17.06 24.15 -23.91
CA LEU A 16 18.09 23.38 -23.20
C LEU A 16 18.29 21.98 -23.80
N MET A 17 17.20 21.27 -24.15
CA MET A 17 17.27 19.96 -24.81
C MET A 17 17.92 20.01 -26.20
N LYS A 18 17.79 21.12 -26.92
CA LYS A 18 18.50 21.35 -28.19
C LYS A 18 19.99 21.58 -28.00
N GLN A 19 20.37 22.30 -26.95
CA GLN A 19 21.77 22.64 -26.67
C GLN A 19 22.55 21.47 -26.04
N MET A 20 21.86 20.56 -25.34
CA MET A 20 22.47 19.41 -24.67
C MET A 20 21.91 18.08 -25.22
N PRO A 21 22.61 17.42 -26.17
CA PRO A 21 22.16 16.19 -26.81
C PRO A 21 21.96 15.02 -25.83
N GLY A 22 22.70 15.00 -24.71
CA GLY A 22 22.65 13.96 -23.68
C GLY A 22 21.67 14.21 -22.53
N MET A 23 20.90 15.31 -22.55
CA MET A 23 19.94 15.59 -21.48
C MET A 23 18.70 14.69 -21.63
N VAL A 24 18.34 13.99 -20.55
CA VAL A 24 17.12 13.19 -20.42
C VAL A 24 16.21 13.83 -19.40
N LEU A 25 14.95 14.05 -19.75
CA LEU A 25 13.94 14.53 -18.82
C LEU A 25 13.37 13.36 -18.04
N ILE A 26 13.31 13.47 -16.72
CA ILE A 26 12.67 12.49 -15.84
C ILE A 26 11.38 13.10 -15.33
N ASN A 27 10.29 12.34 -15.35
CA ASN A 27 8.98 12.73 -14.83
C ASN A 27 8.31 13.92 -15.57
N ARG A 28 8.57 14.07 -16.88
CA ARG A 28 7.95 15.08 -17.75
C ARG A 28 8.11 14.69 -19.22
N ILE A 29 7.04 14.81 -20.01
CA ILE A 29 7.09 14.61 -21.47
C ILE A 29 7.15 15.98 -22.15
N LEU A 30 8.13 16.17 -23.04
CA LEU A 30 8.26 17.37 -23.86
C LEU A 30 8.03 17.05 -25.34
N PRO A 31 7.02 17.67 -26.01
CA PRO A 31 6.75 17.43 -27.42
C PRO A 31 7.97 17.72 -28.31
N GLY A 32 8.31 16.79 -29.20
CA GLY A 32 9.50 16.84 -30.07
C GLY A 32 10.79 16.28 -29.45
N PHE A 33 10.76 15.85 -28.19
CA PHE A 33 11.87 15.19 -27.50
C PHE A 33 11.47 13.94 -26.72
N GLU A 34 10.38 13.31 -27.13
CA GLU A 34 9.75 12.15 -26.48
C GLU A 34 10.76 11.02 -26.25
N ASN A 35 11.65 10.77 -27.23
CA ASN A 35 12.69 9.74 -27.19
C ASN A 35 13.75 9.97 -26.09
N ARG A 36 13.75 11.14 -25.46
CA ARG A 36 14.67 11.57 -24.39
C ARG A 36 13.92 11.98 -23.13
N CYS A 37 12.65 11.58 -23.01
CA CYS A 37 11.84 11.76 -21.82
C CYS A 37 11.55 10.38 -21.21
N ILE A 38 11.96 10.19 -19.96
CA ILE A 38 11.54 9.07 -19.12
C ILE A 38 10.45 9.61 -18.20
N ALA A 39 9.21 9.55 -18.65
CA ALA A 39 8.07 9.81 -17.78
C ALA A 39 7.69 8.52 -17.05
N LEU A 40 7.56 8.59 -15.72
CA LEU A 40 6.76 7.62 -14.99
C LEU A 40 5.33 7.84 -15.48
N ASP A 41 4.77 6.87 -16.19
CA ASP A 41 3.36 6.93 -16.56
C ASP A 41 2.55 6.68 -15.29
N ASP A 42 2.17 7.79 -14.64
CA ASP A 42 1.45 7.80 -13.36
C ASP A 42 0.16 6.99 -13.42
N ARG A 43 -0.55 7.11 -14.53
CA ARG A 43 -1.75 6.33 -14.82
C ARG A 43 -1.45 4.84 -14.96
N TYR A 44 -0.42 4.48 -15.72
CA TYR A 44 -0.01 3.08 -15.88
C TYR A 44 0.51 2.47 -14.57
N GLY A 45 1.24 3.24 -13.76
CA GLY A 45 1.73 2.81 -12.44
C GLY A 45 0.58 2.48 -11.50
N ALA A 46 -0.41 3.39 -11.40
CA ALA A 46 -1.59 3.18 -10.57
C ALA A 46 -2.48 2.05 -11.09
N TRP A 47 -2.61 1.92 -12.41
CA TRP A 47 -3.27 0.78 -13.03
C TRP A 47 -2.58 -0.54 -12.68
N LEU A 48 -1.25 -0.60 -12.74
CA LEU A 48 -0.49 -1.81 -12.43
C LEU A 48 -0.62 -2.20 -10.96
N ALA A 49 -0.54 -1.24 -10.04
CA ALA A 49 -0.72 -1.45 -8.59
C ALA A 49 -2.13 -1.98 -8.29
N THR A 50 -3.16 -1.36 -8.86
CA THR A 50 -4.55 -1.78 -8.68
C THR A 50 -4.80 -3.16 -9.29
N ARG A 51 -4.27 -3.40 -10.50
CA ARG A 51 -4.36 -4.69 -11.19
C ARG A 51 -3.69 -5.81 -10.40
N HIS A 52 -2.58 -5.53 -9.70
CA HIS A 52 -1.94 -6.50 -8.83
C HIS A 52 -2.89 -6.96 -7.71
N LEU A 53 -3.59 -6.03 -7.06
CA LEU A 53 -4.60 -6.36 -6.04
C LEU A 53 -5.75 -7.18 -6.61
N ILE A 54 -6.22 -6.84 -7.81
CA ILE A 54 -7.26 -7.61 -8.51
C ILE A 54 -6.79 -9.04 -8.82
N GLN A 55 -5.54 -9.21 -9.25
CA GLN A 55 -4.94 -10.52 -9.51
C GLN A 55 -4.82 -11.39 -8.25
N GLN A 56 -4.72 -10.78 -7.06
CA GLN A 56 -4.79 -11.48 -5.78
C GLN A 56 -6.24 -11.85 -5.37
N GLY A 57 -7.24 -11.48 -6.17
CA GLY A 57 -8.66 -11.80 -5.95
C GLY A 57 -9.46 -10.70 -5.25
N HIS A 58 -8.89 -9.51 -5.04
CA HIS A 58 -9.62 -8.40 -4.44
C HIS A 58 -10.59 -7.75 -5.44
N THR A 59 -11.85 -7.62 -5.04
CA THR A 59 -12.92 -6.98 -5.84
C THR A 59 -13.44 -5.69 -5.22
N ARG A 60 -13.03 -5.37 -4.00
CA ARG A 60 -13.42 -4.17 -3.26
C ARG A 60 -12.15 -3.50 -2.78
N ILE A 61 -11.66 -2.57 -3.60
CA ILE A 61 -10.37 -1.92 -3.41
C ILE A 61 -10.64 -0.46 -3.04
N GLY A 62 -10.07 0.00 -1.93
CA GLY A 62 -10.02 1.40 -1.56
C GLY A 62 -8.90 2.14 -2.29
N TYR A 63 -9.08 3.43 -2.50
CA TYR A 63 -8.03 4.28 -3.06
C TYR A 63 -7.84 5.55 -2.21
N LEU A 64 -6.62 5.75 -1.69
CA LEU A 64 -6.26 6.98 -0.97
C LEU A 64 -5.60 7.94 -1.96
N CYS A 65 -6.34 8.95 -2.41
CA CYS A 65 -5.90 9.93 -3.39
C CYS A 65 -5.29 11.17 -2.71
N SER A 66 -4.38 11.85 -3.40
CA SER A 66 -3.98 13.20 -3.00
C SER A 66 -5.14 14.18 -3.21
N ASN A 67 -5.31 15.12 -2.28
CA ASN A 67 -6.22 16.26 -2.41
C ASN A 67 -5.61 17.41 -3.23
N HIS A 68 -4.36 17.30 -3.68
CA HIS A 68 -3.71 18.31 -4.53
C HIS A 68 -4.29 18.24 -5.94
N SER A 69 -4.66 19.40 -6.48
CA SER A 69 -5.16 19.52 -7.86
C SER A 69 -4.00 19.57 -8.86
N ILE A 70 -3.26 18.47 -8.99
CA ILE A 70 -2.11 18.28 -9.88
C ILE A 70 -2.38 17.12 -10.85
N SER A 71 -1.81 17.18 -12.06
CA SER A 71 -2.00 16.16 -13.12
C SER A 71 -1.76 14.74 -12.60
N ASP A 72 -0.66 14.55 -11.86
CA ASP A 72 -0.24 13.25 -11.33
C ASP A 72 -1.34 12.59 -10.46
N ALA A 73 -2.12 13.37 -9.70
CA ALA A 73 -3.21 12.84 -8.87
C ALA A 73 -4.41 12.37 -9.70
N GLU A 74 -4.77 13.15 -10.73
CA GLU A 74 -5.84 12.79 -11.68
C GLU A 74 -5.45 11.56 -12.50
N ASP A 75 -4.21 11.51 -12.99
CA ASP A 75 -3.67 10.42 -13.79
C ASP A 75 -3.63 9.10 -13.00
N ARG A 76 -3.13 9.13 -11.75
CA ARG A 76 -3.12 7.92 -10.89
C ARG A 76 -4.53 7.45 -10.53
N LEU A 77 -5.43 8.39 -10.21
CA LEU A 77 -6.83 8.05 -9.93
C LEU A 77 -7.50 7.42 -11.16
N GLN A 78 -7.21 7.93 -12.36
CA GLN A 78 -7.70 7.35 -13.61
C GLN A 78 -7.14 5.93 -13.83
N GLY A 79 -5.87 5.69 -13.50
CA GLY A 79 -5.26 4.36 -13.56
C GLY A 79 -5.97 3.34 -12.68
N TYR A 80 -6.35 3.75 -11.46
CA TYR A 80 -7.19 2.93 -10.58
C TYR A 80 -8.54 2.57 -11.23
N TYR A 81 -9.25 3.55 -11.79
CA TYR A 81 -10.52 3.29 -12.47
C TYR A 81 -10.39 2.40 -13.71
N ASP A 82 -9.33 2.57 -14.50
CA ASP A 82 -9.07 1.76 -15.68
C ASP A 82 -8.87 0.28 -15.31
N ALA A 83 -8.14 0.00 -14.22
CA ALA A 83 -7.89 -1.37 -13.76
C ALA A 83 -9.18 -2.06 -13.30
N LEU A 84 -10.07 -1.33 -12.62
CA LEU A 84 -11.39 -1.81 -12.25
C LEU A 84 -12.25 -2.10 -13.48
N ALA A 85 -12.29 -1.16 -14.43
CA ALA A 85 -13.08 -1.27 -15.65
C ALA A 85 -12.64 -2.46 -16.51
N GLU A 86 -11.33 -2.67 -16.69
CA GLU A 86 -10.77 -3.82 -17.42
C GLU A 86 -11.17 -5.15 -16.79
N SER A 87 -11.28 -5.18 -15.47
CA SER A 87 -11.62 -6.38 -14.69
C SER A 87 -13.14 -6.56 -14.47
N GLY A 88 -13.97 -5.67 -15.02
CA GLY A 88 -15.42 -5.69 -14.85
C GLY A 88 -15.90 -5.39 -13.43
N ILE A 89 -15.07 -4.75 -12.61
CA ILE A 89 -15.42 -4.35 -11.24
C ILE A 89 -16.05 -2.94 -11.30
N PRO A 90 -17.26 -2.74 -10.75
CA PRO A 90 -17.87 -1.42 -10.73
C PRO A 90 -17.09 -0.48 -9.80
N ALA A 91 -16.77 0.71 -10.31
CA ALA A 91 -16.21 1.77 -9.49
C ALA A 91 -17.18 2.16 -8.37
N ASN A 92 -16.63 2.41 -7.19
CA ASN A 92 -17.39 2.88 -6.03
C ASN A 92 -16.67 4.06 -5.40
N ASP A 93 -17.17 5.26 -5.67
CA ASP A 93 -16.57 6.51 -5.20
C ASP A 93 -16.52 6.60 -3.66
N ARG A 94 -17.34 5.81 -2.95
CA ARG A 94 -17.27 5.73 -1.48
C ARG A 94 -15.99 5.08 -0.99
N LEU A 95 -15.32 4.29 -1.83
CA LEU A 95 -14.03 3.68 -1.56
C LEU A 95 -12.85 4.59 -1.91
N VAL A 96 -13.11 5.79 -2.43
CA VAL A 96 -12.08 6.79 -2.73
C VAL A 96 -12.11 7.88 -1.65
N THR A 97 -10.97 8.10 -0.99
CA THR A 97 -10.78 9.18 -0.01
C THR A 97 -9.62 10.07 -0.44
N PHE A 98 -9.59 11.29 0.08
CA PHE A 98 -8.63 12.32 -0.31
C PHE A 98 -7.90 12.82 0.93
N GLY A 99 -6.58 13.01 0.83
CA GLY A 99 -5.76 13.56 1.91
C GLY A 99 -4.52 14.26 1.37
N GLU A 100 -3.80 14.95 2.24
CA GLU A 100 -2.47 15.47 1.90
C GLU A 100 -1.55 14.31 1.49
N PRO A 101 -0.62 14.51 0.53
CA PRO A 101 0.29 13.45 0.05
C PRO A 101 1.45 13.18 1.02
N ASP A 102 1.16 13.21 2.32
CA ASP A 102 2.08 12.92 3.41
C ASP A 102 1.51 11.82 4.33
N GLU A 103 2.25 11.48 5.39
CA GLU A 103 1.85 10.43 6.34
C GLU A 103 0.54 10.78 7.06
N SER A 104 0.40 12.03 7.53
CA SER A 104 -0.80 12.47 8.25
C SER A 104 -2.05 12.49 7.37
N GLY A 105 -1.90 12.86 6.09
CA GLY A 105 -2.97 12.79 5.11
C GLY A 105 -3.37 11.35 4.81
N GLY A 106 -2.41 10.42 4.77
CA GLY A 106 -2.68 8.98 4.70
C GLY A 106 -3.49 8.46 5.89
N GLU A 107 -3.11 8.84 7.11
CA GLU A 107 -3.84 8.49 8.33
C GLU A 107 -5.28 8.99 8.29
N GLN A 108 -5.48 10.27 7.93
CA GLN A 108 -6.80 10.88 7.85
C GLN A 108 -7.68 10.20 6.79
N ALA A 109 -7.13 9.99 5.58
CA ALA A 109 -7.84 9.37 4.48
C ALA A 109 -8.21 7.90 4.77
N MET A 110 -7.33 7.17 5.46
CA MET A 110 -7.59 5.79 5.89
C MET A 110 -8.63 5.72 7.01
N THR A 111 -8.56 6.64 7.99
CA THR A 111 -9.53 6.75 9.08
C THR A 111 -10.92 7.05 8.53
N GLU A 112 -11.02 7.98 7.57
CA GLU A 112 -12.28 8.28 6.90
C GLU A 112 -12.81 7.06 6.15
N LEU A 113 -11.94 6.35 5.41
CA LEU A 113 -12.32 5.16 4.65
C LEU A 113 -12.87 4.05 5.58
N LEU A 114 -12.23 3.81 6.73
CA LEU A 114 -12.74 2.90 7.75
C LEU A 114 -14.07 3.38 8.33
N GLY A 115 -14.22 4.68 8.58
CA GLY A 115 -15.44 5.29 9.09
C GLY A 115 -16.64 5.18 8.14
N ARG A 116 -16.40 5.12 6.82
CA ARG A 116 -17.43 4.86 5.80
C ARG A 116 -17.89 3.40 5.77
N GLY A 117 -17.19 2.51 6.48
CA GLY A 117 -17.50 1.09 6.66
C GLY A 117 -16.41 0.18 6.06
N ARG A 118 -16.14 -0.94 6.73
CA ARG A 118 -15.13 -1.95 6.35
C ARG A 118 -15.57 -2.84 5.17
N ASN A 119 -16.01 -2.22 4.07
CA ASN A 119 -16.51 -2.91 2.88
C ASN A 119 -15.44 -3.12 1.79
N PHE A 120 -14.16 -3.02 2.14
CA PHE A 120 -13.02 -3.20 1.23
C PHE A 120 -12.05 -4.24 1.80
N THR A 121 -11.26 -4.83 0.92
CA THR A 121 -10.30 -5.91 1.25
C THR A 121 -8.87 -5.56 0.86
N ALA A 122 -8.70 -4.47 0.12
CA ALA A 122 -7.39 -3.92 -0.21
C ALA A 122 -7.48 -2.41 -0.35
N VAL A 123 -6.34 -1.73 -0.24
CA VAL A 123 -6.20 -0.28 -0.41
C VAL A 123 -4.97 0.00 -1.27
N ALA A 124 -5.15 0.80 -2.31
CA ALA A 124 -4.07 1.39 -3.09
C ALA A 124 -3.90 2.85 -2.69
N CYS A 125 -2.66 3.26 -2.45
CA CYS A 125 -2.33 4.60 -2.01
C CYS A 125 -1.68 5.40 -3.13
N TYR A 126 -1.94 6.71 -3.14
CA TYR A 126 -1.33 7.64 -4.08
C TYR A 126 0.21 7.62 -3.99
N ASN A 127 0.79 7.52 -2.80
CA ASN A 127 2.23 7.38 -2.58
C ASN A 127 2.55 6.57 -1.31
N ASP A 128 3.84 6.32 -1.08
CA ASP A 128 4.31 5.48 0.03
C ASP A 128 4.16 6.16 1.39
N SER A 129 4.24 7.49 1.45
CA SER A 129 3.99 8.26 2.68
C SER A 129 2.55 8.08 3.16
N MET A 130 1.57 8.18 2.27
CA MET A 130 0.18 7.92 2.60
C MET A 130 -0.04 6.44 2.97
N ALA A 131 0.68 5.51 2.33
CA ALA A 131 0.64 4.10 2.70
C ALA A 131 1.18 3.85 4.12
N ALA A 132 2.26 4.52 4.53
CA ALA A 132 2.78 4.43 5.89
C ALA A 132 1.74 4.91 6.92
N GLY A 133 1.11 6.06 6.68
CA GLY A 133 0.05 6.58 7.55
C GLY A 133 -1.17 5.66 7.61
N ALA A 134 -1.59 5.11 6.46
CA ALA A 134 -2.66 4.13 6.39
C ALA A 134 -2.34 2.86 7.18
N MET A 135 -1.10 2.38 7.11
CA MET A 135 -0.64 1.22 7.87
C MET A 135 -0.69 1.47 9.38
N GLY A 136 -0.29 2.67 9.83
CA GLY A 136 -0.43 3.09 11.24
C GLY A 136 -1.87 2.98 11.72
N VAL A 137 -2.82 3.54 10.96
CA VAL A 137 -4.25 3.48 11.30
C VAL A 137 -4.79 2.05 11.31
N LEU A 138 -4.40 1.22 10.34
CA LEU A 138 -4.81 -0.19 10.31
C LEU A 138 -4.31 -0.94 11.55
N ASN A 139 -3.04 -0.73 11.92
CA ASN A 139 -2.42 -1.34 13.09
C ASN A 139 -3.09 -0.88 14.40
N ASP A 140 -3.37 0.42 14.55
CA ASP A 140 -4.04 0.97 15.72
C ASP A 140 -5.48 0.45 15.91
N ASN A 141 -6.12 0.05 14.81
CA ASN A 141 -7.44 -0.58 14.82
C ASN A 141 -7.36 -2.13 14.92
N GLY A 142 -6.16 -2.69 15.10
CA GLY A 142 -5.93 -4.13 15.21
C GLY A 142 -6.25 -4.92 13.94
N ILE A 143 -6.19 -4.28 12.76
CA ILE A 143 -6.46 -4.89 11.47
C ILE A 143 -5.15 -5.45 10.90
N ASP A 144 -5.12 -6.74 10.64
CA ASP A 144 -3.91 -7.40 10.11
C ASP A 144 -3.64 -7.04 8.64
N VAL A 145 -2.38 -6.71 8.33
CA VAL A 145 -1.91 -6.37 6.98
C VAL A 145 -0.72 -7.28 6.64
N PRO A 146 -0.79 -8.12 5.60
CA PRO A 146 -1.84 -8.22 4.59
C PRO A 146 -2.99 -9.20 4.93
N GLY A 147 -3.08 -9.71 6.16
CA GLY A 147 -3.99 -10.82 6.50
C GLY A 147 -5.49 -10.51 6.31
N GLU A 148 -5.94 -9.32 6.70
CA GLU A 148 -7.32 -8.86 6.53
C GLU A 148 -7.45 -7.83 5.40
N ILE A 149 -6.51 -6.89 5.30
CA ILE A 149 -6.50 -5.84 4.30
C ILE A 149 -5.13 -5.79 3.63
N SER A 150 -5.11 -5.92 2.30
CA SER A 150 -3.88 -5.70 1.53
C SER A 150 -3.64 -4.21 1.30
N LEU A 151 -2.39 -3.76 1.36
CA LEU A 151 -2.02 -2.36 1.20
C LEU A 151 -0.90 -2.24 0.16
N ILE A 152 -1.01 -1.31 -0.78
CA ILE A 152 0.02 -1.05 -1.78
C ILE A 152 0.27 0.46 -1.94
N GLY A 153 1.56 0.84 -1.99
CA GLY A 153 2.03 2.18 -2.32
C GLY A 153 2.23 2.38 -3.83
N PHE A 154 2.97 3.42 -4.21
CA PHE A 154 3.15 3.79 -5.62
C PHE A 154 4.61 3.74 -6.08
N ASP A 155 5.57 4.24 -5.29
CA ASP A 155 6.96 4.37 -5.72
C ASP A 155 7.76 3.08 -5.49
N ASP A 156 7.42 2.32 -4.45
CA ASP A 156 7.93 0.97 -4.22
C ASP A 156 6.82 -0.08 -4.37
N VAL A 157 6.99 -0.97 -5.35
CA VAL A 157 6.17 -2.18 -5.51
C VAL A 157 6.51 -3.15 -4.37
N LEU A 158 6.19 -2.82 -3.11
CA LEU A 158 6.30 -3.75 -1.97
C LEU A 158 5.69 -3.18 -0.67
N VAL A 159 4.53 -3.73 -0.27
CA VAL A 159 4.38 -4.36 1.06
C VAL A 159 3.56 -5.64 0.92
N SER A 160 4.20 -6.69 0.39
CA SER A 160 3.84 -8.07 0.74
C SER A 160 5.06 -8.96 0.52
N ARG A 161 5.96 -8.92 1.51
CA ARG A 161 6.90 -9.99 1.95
C ARG A 161 7.96 -9.39 2.85
N TYR A 162 7.60 -9.07 4.09
CA TYR A 162 8.55 -9.17 5.19
C TYR A 162 8.08 -10.28 6.13
N VAL A 163 8.40 -11.51 5.77
CA VAL A 163 8.31 -12.67 6.64
C VAL A 163 9.64 -13.40 6.57
N PRO A 164 10.47 -13.38 7.62
CA PRO A 164 11.11 -14.60 8.04
C PRO A 164 10.08 -15.43 8.81
N ARG A 165 9.68 -16.56 8.22
CA ARG A 165 8.97 -17.61 8.97
C ARG A 165 9.96 -18.20 9.97
N SER A 166 9.60 -18.17 11.25
CA SER A 166 10.07 -19.06 12.33
C SER A 166 9.33 -18.61 13.59
N SER A 167 8.40 -19.34 14.21
CA SER A 167 8.22 -20.79 14.32
C SER A 167 6.73 -21.17 14.52
N ALA A 168 6.44 -22.43 14.23
CA ALA A 168 5.14 -23.10 14.14
C ALA A 168 4.27 -23.08 15.43
N PRO A 169 2.96 -23.42 15.31
CA PRO A 169 2.01 -23.44 16.43
C PRO A 169 2.15 -24.71 17.26
N ASP A 170 2.09 -24.60 18.58
CA ASP A 170 1.87 -25.76 19.45
C ASP A 170 0.38 -25.86 19.81
N HIS A 171 -0.31 -26.78 19.14
CA HIS A 171 -1.60 -27.28 19.57
C HIS A 171 -1.36 -28.44 20.56
N ARG A 172 -1.73 -28.27 21.83
CA ARG A 172 -2.63 -29.21 22.55
C ARG A 172 -2.94 -28.82 24.00
N ALA A 173 -4.26 -28.70 24.23
CA ALA A 173 -5.04 -29.21 25.37
C ALA A 173 -4.83 -28.63 26.79
N LEU A 174 -5.86 -27.88 27.24
CA LEU A 174 -6.35 -27.89 28.63
C LEU A 174 -6.94 -29.29 28.94
N PRO A 175 -7.02 -29.82 30.20
CA PRO A 175 -7.51 -29.08 31.37
C PRO A 175 -6.93 -29.45 32.77
N ASN A 176 -7.32 -28.61 33.75
CA ASN A 176 -7.61 -28.86 35.18
C ASN A 176 -6.85 -29.92 36.01
N ARG A 177 -6.35 -29.39 37.14
CA ARG A 177 -6.43 -29.90 38.52
C ARG A 177 -5.59 -31.11 38.94
N ASP A 178 -4.90 -30.80 40.04
CA ASP A 178 -4.69 -31.61 41.24
C ASP A 178 -3.65 -32.74 41.21
N ASP A 179 -2.76 -32.56 42.19
CA ASP A 179 -2.11 -33.57 43.03
C ASP A 179 -0.99 -34.43 42.47
N GLY A 180 0.14 -34.39 43.19
CA GLY A 180 0.83 -35.63 43.54
C GLY A 180 2.28 -35.76 43.11
N ASP A 181 3.16 -35.28 43.98
CA ASP A 181 4.19 -36.12 44.62
C ASP A 181 5.39 -36.60 43.79
N ALA A 182 6.51 -35.89 43.96
CA ALA A 182 7.84 -36.45 43.82
C ALA A 182 8.28 -37.01 45.18
N GLY A 183 8.17 -38.33 45.35
CA GLY A 183 8.44 -38.98 46.64
C GLY A 183 8.80 -40.45 46.51
N CYS A 184 9.98 -40.75 45.95
CA CYS A 184 10.59 -42.07 46.04
C CYS A 184 10.87 -42.44 47.51
N ARG A 185 10.06 -43.33 48.12
CA ARG A 185 10.46 -44.25 49.20
C ARG A 185 9.63 -45.54 49.17
N THR A 186 10.27 -46.62 48.74
CA THR A 186 9.87 -47.99 49.06
C THR A 186 10.15 -48.27 50.54
N GLY A 187 9.11 -48.57 51.32
CA GLY A 187 9.20 -49.11 52.67
C GLY A 187 8.36 -50.39 52.76
N PHE A 188 9.03 -51.54 52.86
CA PHE A 188 8.42 -52.81 53.27
C PHE A 188 8.04 -52.73 54.75
N GLY A 189 6.83 -53.19 55.10
CA GLY A 189 6.32 -53.24 56.48
C GLY A 189 6.39 -54.63 57.11
N ALA A 190 6.54 -54.65 58.45
CA ALA A 190 6.09 -55.60 59.47
C ALA A 190 6.88 -55.22 60.76
N GLY A 191 6.33 -55.00 61.95
CA GLY A 191 5.24 -55.67 62.64
C GLY A 191 5.85 -56.57 63.73
N GLY A 192 5.77 -56.18 65.01
CA GLY A 192 6.16 -57.00 66.17
C GLY A 192 7.27 -56.42 67.04
#